data_AF-A0A967SR14-F1
#
_entry.id   AF-A0A967SR14-F1
#
_cell.length_a   1.000
_cell.length_b   1.000
_cell.length_c   1.000
_cell.angle_alpha   90.00
_cell.angle_beta   90.00
_cell.angle_gamma   90.00
#
_symmetry.space_group_name_H-M   'P 1'
#
loop_
_entity.id
_entity.type
_entity.pdbx_description
1 polymer ?
#
loop_
_entity_poly.entity_id
_entity_poly.type
_entity_poly.pdbx_seq_one_letter_code
_entity_poly.pdbx_strand_id
1 'polypeptide(L)' 'HWDSRPRAEEDPNDTDSPIPGADDGASGVAVLMELATIFSESEPPIGVDIILFDGEDYGETSDLAN' A
#
# COMPACT_ATOMS: atom_id res chain seq x y z
N HIS A 1 -0.96 -2.63 1.38
CA HIS A 1 0.35 -2.30 1.98
C HIS A 1 0.40 -0.77 2.16
N TRP A 2 1.43 -0.22 2.80
CA TRP A 2 1.54 1.24 2.99
C TRP A 2 2.87 1.82 2.49
N ASP A 3 3.87 0.98 2.26
CA ASP A 3 5.10 1.38 1.58
C ASP A 3 4.86 1.70 0.11
N SER A 4 5.78 2.46 -0.48
CA SER A 4 5.78 2.79 -1.90
C SER A 4 7.06 2.27 -2.55
N ARG A 5 6.95 1.78 -3.78
CA ARG A 5 8.09 1.33 -4.57
C ARG A 5 9.20 2.39 -4.63
N PRO A 6 10.45 2.04 -4.30
CA PRO A 6 11.57 2.99 -4.36
C PRO A 6 12.07 3.23 -5.79
N ARG A 7 11.49 2.55 -6.80
CA ARG A 7 11.93 2.52 -8.20
C ARG A 7 10.71 2.50 -9.13
N ALA A 8 10.75 3.24 -10.23
CA ALA A 8 9.70 3.32 -11.23
C ALA A 8 10.09 2.52 -12.48
N GLU A 9 10.33 1.21 -12.34
CA GLU A 9 10.96 0.36 -13.39
C GLU A 9 10.21 0.35 -14.74
N GLU A 10 8.92 0.71 -14.73
CA GLU A 10 8.07 0.82 -15.92
C GLU A 10 8.03 2.24 -16.54
N ASP A 11 8.65 3.25 -15.91
CA ASP A 11 8.80 4.58 -16.50
C ASP A 11 9.88 4.54 -17.60
N PRO A 12 9.56 4.88 -18.86
CA PRO A 12 10.53 4.80 -19.95
C PRO A 12 11.65 5.86 -19.88
N ASN A 13 11.56 6.85 -19.01
CA ASN A 13 12.50 7.97 -18.91
C ASN A 13 13.27 7.98 -17.58
N ASP A 14 12.70 7.47 -16.50
CA ASP A 14 13.30 7.57 -15.16
C ASP A 14 12.97 6.36 -14.27
N THR A 15 13.71 5.27 -14.47
CA THR A 15 13.43 3.98 -13.83
C THR A 15 13.84 3.92 -12.35
N ASP A 16 14.78 4.76 -11.92
CA ASP A 16 15.41 4.67 -10.60
C ASP A 16 14.75 5.59 -9.55
N SER A 17 13.81 6.45 -9.98
CA SER A 17 13.09 7.35 -9.10
C SER A 17 12.00 6.64 -8.29
N PRO A 18 11.77 7.01 -7.02
CA PRO A 18 10.64 6.52 -6.24
C PRO A 18 9.30 6.98 -6.83
N ILE A 19 8.27 6.13 -6.73
CA ILE A 19 6.90 6.49 -7.12
C ILE A 19 6.13 7.09 -5.95
N PRO A 20 5.14 7.97 -6.20
CA PRO A 20 4.34 8.56 -5.14
C PRO A 20 3.39 7.58 -4.43
N GLY A 21 3.12 6.39 -4.98
CA GLY A 21 2.27 5.36 -4.34
C GLY A 21 0.82 5.79 -4.04
N ALA A 22 0.28 6.72 -4.83
CA ALA A 22 -1.04 7.30 -4.55
C ALA A 22 -2.19 6.30 -4.67
N ASP A 23 -2.12 5.40 -5.67
CA ASP A 23 -3.07 4.30 -5.83
C ASP A 23 -2.47 2.98 -5.35
N ASP A 24 -1.19 2.73 -5.69
CA ASP A 24 -0.44 1.57 -5.21
C ASP A 24 0.10 1.82 -3.78
N GLY A 25 -0.77 1.58 -2.79
CA GLY A 25 -0.51 1.81 -1.37
C GLY A 25 -1.54 2.76 -0.75
N ALA A 26 -1.41 4.07 -1.01
CA ALA A 26 -2.15 5.08 -0.26
C ALA A 26 -3.67 5.01 -0.42
N SER A 27 -4.22 4.62 -1.58
CA SER A 27 -5.67 4.57 -1.80
C SER A 27 -6.34 3.51 -0.91
N GLY A 28 -5.75 2.31 -0.82
CA GLY A 28 -6.23 1.25 0.07
C GLY A 28 -6.12 1.64 1.55
N VAL A 29 -4.99 2.23 1.95
CA VAL A 29 -4.81 2.75 3.33
C VAL A 29 -5.86 3.80 3.65
N ALA A 30 -6.14 4.74 2.76
CA ALA A 30 -7.13 5.80 2.97
C ALA A 30 -8.54 5.24 3.18
N VAL A 31 -8.93 4.23 2.40
CA VAL A 31 -10.23 3.54 2.59
C VAL A 31 -10.29 2.87 3.96
N LEU A 32 -9.23 2.17 4.37
CA LEU A 32 -9.19 1.52 5.69
C LEU A 32 -9.20 2.53 6.83
N MET A 33 -8.55 3.68 6.68
CA MET A 33 -8.59 4.76 7.66
C MET A 33 -10.01 5.34 7.81
N GLU A 34 -10.73 5.53 6.71
CA GLU A 34 -12.11 6.00 6.75
C GLU A 34 -13.04 4.97 7.41
N LEU A 35 -12.85 3.68 7.11
CA LEU A 35 -13.56 2.61 7.81
C LEU A 35 -13.25 2.60 9.32
N ALA A 36 -12.01 2.84 9.72
CA ALA A 36 -11.63 2.96 11.12
C ALA A 36 -12.37 4.13 11.81
N THR A 37 -12.49 5.28 11.14
CA THR A 37 -13.30 6.42 11.62
C THR A 37 -14.75 5.99 11.83
N ILE A 38 -15.38 5.38 10.82
CA ILE A 38 -16.77 4.90 10.90
C ILE A 38 -16.96 3.89 12.04
N PHE A 39 -16.04 2.94 12.21
CA PHE A 39 -16.13 1.94 13.27
C PHE A 39 -15.92 2.53 14.67
N SER A 40 -15.16 3.62 14.79
CA SER A 40 -15.00 4.34 16.06
C SER A 40 -16.29 5.06 16.49
N GLU A 41 -17.12 5.48 15.53
CA GLU A 41 -18.42 6.11 15.77
C GLU A 41 -19.55 5.08 15.93
N SER A 42 -19.45 3.96 15.21
CA SER A 42 -20.41 2.87 15.20
C SER A 42 -19.70 1.52 15.28
N GLU A 43 -19.53 1.02 16.52
CA GLU A 43 -18.81 -0.23 16.76
C GLU A 43 -19.48 -1.42 16.04
N PRO A 44 -18.72 -2.19 15.24
CA PRO A 44 -19.24 -3.37 14.56
C PRO A 44 -19.58 -4.48 15.57
N PRO A 45 -20.50 -5.40 15.24
CA PRO A 45 -20.89 -6.50 16.13
C PRO A 45 -19.81 -7.59 16.28
N ILE A 46 -18.69 -7.43 15.59
CA ILE A 46 -17.52 -8.33 15.59
C ILE A 46 -16.24 -7.50 15.74
N GLY A 47 -15.19 -8.10 16.27
CA GLY A 47 -13.86 -7.48 16.24
C GLY A 47 -13.37 -7.32 14.80
N VAL A 48 -12.72 -6.18 14.53
CA VAL A 48 -12.12 -5.87 13.23
C VAL A 48 -10.66 -5.48 13.44
N ASP A 49 -9.75 -6.18 12.76
CA ASP A 49 -8.33 -5.87 12.73
C ASP A 49 -7.97 -5.20 11.40
N ILE A 50 -7.39 -4.00 11.47
CA ILE A 50 -6.82 -3.31 10.31
C ILE A 50 -5.30 -3.48 10.36
N ILE A 51 -4.74 -4.14 9.35
CA ILE A 51 -3.30 -4.40 9.26
C ILE A 51 -2.78 -3.72 8.00
N LEU A 52 -1.80 -2.84 8.19
CA LEU A 52 -1.08 -2.17 7.11
C LEU A 52 0.29 -2.84 6.96
N PHE A 53 0.42 -3.74 5.99
CA PHE A 53 1.68 -4.44 5.72
C PHE A 53 2.70 -3.49 5.08
N ASP A 54 3.97 -3.64 5.49
CA ASP A 54 5.15 -2.93 5.00
C ASP A 54 6.02 -3.86 4.16
N GLY A 55 6.88 -3.28 3.31
CA GLY A 55 7.84 -3.96 2.46
C GLY A 55 7.24 -4.82 1.34
N GLU A 56 5.95 -4.63 1.04
CA GLU A 56 5.27 -5.38 -0.03
C GLU A 56 5.85 -5.01 -1.40
N ASP A 57 6.24 -3.75 -1.55
CA ASP A 57 6.62 -3.16 -2.84
C ASP A 57 8.15 -3.00 -2.98
N TYR A 58 8.90 -3.73 -2.14
CA TYR A 58 10.37 -3.67 -2.11
C TYR A 58 11.06 -4.73 -2.99
N GLY A 59 10.31 -5.70 -3.51
CA GLY A 59 10.84 -6.78 -4.35
C GLY A 59 11.46 -6.28 -5.66
N GLU A 60 12.41 -7.02 -6.19
CA GLU A 60 13.08 -6.73 -7.47
C GLU A 60 12.48 -7.58 -8.60
N THR A 61 12.49 -7.10 -9.85
CA THR A 61 11.95 -7.86 -10.99
C THR A 61 12.61 -9.25 -11.13
N SER A 62 13.87 -9.38 -10.71
CA SER A 62 14.59 -10.66 -10.69
C SER A 62 14.02 -11.69 -9.72
N ASP A 63 13.23 -11.27 -8.72
CA ASP A 63 12.68 -12.16 -7.69
C ASP A 63 11.53 -13.03 -8.21
N LEU A 64 11.04 -12.78 -9.43
CA LEU A 64 9.99 -13.56 -10.09
C LEU A 64 10.49 -14.89 -10.70
N ALA A 65 11.81 -15.09 -10.80
CA ALA A 65 12.40 -16.32 -11.32
C ALA A 65 12.51 -17.40 -10.23
N ASN A 66 11.53 -18.32 -10.20
CA ASN A 66 11.59 -19.56 -9.41
C ASN A 66 12.33 -20.68 -10.17
#